data_AF-A0A0F9ZB18-F1
#
_entry.id   AF-A0A0F9ZB18-F1
#
_cell.length_a   1.000
_cell.length_b   1.000
_cell.length_c   1.000
_cell.angle_alpha   90.00
_cell.angle_beta   90.00
_cell.angle_gamma   90.00
#
_symmetry.space_group_name_H-M   'P 1'
#
loop_
_entity.id
_entity.type
_entity.pdbx_description
1 polymer ?
#
loop_
_entity_poly.entity_id
_entity_poly.type
_entity_poly.pdbx_seq_one_letter_code
_entity_poly.pdbx_strand_id
1 'polypeptide(L)'
;MLKKLTKYGNSNALLIDKAIMELLEMTEGSVVKLKIEGNSLIITPQEPKEGQKINMTGLEKSMQIMKEREKEFAGNSEYLRWQPGGDMYPILLELSTKITPKYMKAFQTLQKPEYLSELDAIAEQHADDKTSEGFEKASKDLLLKHAPELLEMYKEIAEAAREAGMPEELIKKTYNF
;
A
#
# COMPACT_ATOMS: atom_id res chain seq x y z
N MET A 1 32.24 1.44 12.75
CA MET A 1 32.30 0.66 11.50
C MET A 1 31.96 1.55 10.32
N LEU A 2 32.65 1.42 9.19
CA LEU A 2 32.28 2.15 7.98
C LEU A 2 31.37 1.27 7.12
N LYS A 3 30.19 1.78 6.78
CA LYS A 3 29.23 1.12 5.88
C LYS A 3 28.95 2.05 4.70
N LYS A 4 28.74 1.47 3.53
CA LYS A 4 28.31 2.20 2.34
C LYS A 4 26.79 2.13 2.25
N LEU A 5 26.19 3.21 1.77
CA LEU A 5 24.80 3.19 1.33
C LEU A 5 24.69 2.34 0.06
N THR A 6 23.63 1.54 -0.02
CA THR A 6 23.34 0.70 -1.18
C THR A 6 22.03 1.15 -1.82
N LYS A 7 21.96 1.15 -3.16
CA LYS A 7 20.71 1.45 -3.86
C LYS A 7 19.68 0.35 -3.60
N TYR A 8 18.47 0.73 -3.23
CA TYR A 8 17.32 -0.16 -3.08
C TYR A 8 16.12 0.47 -3.78
N GLY A 9 15.79 -0.03 -4.98
CA GLY A 9 14.78 0.59 -5.85
C GLY A 9 15.11 2.04 -6.19
N ASN A 10 14.18 2.95 -5.85
CA ASN A 10 14.30 4.40 -6.04
C ASN A 10 14.98 5.13 -4.86
N SER A 11 15.45 4.39 -3.85
CA SER A 11 16.00 4.95 -2.61
C SER A 11 17.38 4.37 -2.30
N ASN A 12 18.01 4.88 -1.24
CA ASN A 12 19.23 4.33 -0.67
C ASN A 12 18.90 3.65 0.66
N ALA A 13 19.61 2.56 0.96
CA ALA A 13 19.48 1.80 2.18
C ALA A 13 20.81 1.74 2.93
N LEU A 14 20.72 1.72 4.26
CA LEU A 14 21.83 1.41 5.15
C LEU A 14 21.62 0.00 5.70
N LEU A 15 22.49 -0.93 5.33
CA LEU A 15 22.41 -2.32 5.80
C LEU A 15 23.02 -2.45 7.20
N ILE A 16 22.19 -2.84 8.16
CA ILE A 16 22.59 -3.16 9.54
C ILE A 16 22.84 -4.66 9.63
N ASP A 17 24.01 -5.04 10.16
CA ASP A 17 24.37 -6.45 10.29
C ASP A 17 23.49 -7.14 11.34
N LYS A 18 23.14 -8.41 11.11
CA LYS A 18 22.29 -9.20 12.01
C LYS A 18 22.79 -9.18 13.46
N ALA A 19 24.10 -9.29 13.66
CA ALA A 19 24.70 -9.26 14.99
C ALA A 19 24.42 -7.93 15.74
N ILE A 20 24.35 -6.81 15.02
CA ILE A 20 24.00 -5.50 15.63
C ILE A 20 22.52 -5.46 15.96
N MET A 21 21.66 -6.00 15.09
CA MET A 21 20.22 -6.09 15.39
C MET A 21 19.97 -6.96 16.63
N GLU A 22 20.65 -8.09 16.77
CA GLU A 22 20.57 -8.96 17.94
C GLU A 22 21.03 -8.26 19.22
N LEU A 23 22.13 -7.49 19.16
CA LEU A 23 22.62 -6.68 20.29
C LEU A 23 21.66 -5.55 20.70
N LEU A 24 20.85 -5.07 19.76
CA LEU A 24 19.84 -4.03 19.99
C LEU A 24 18.45 -4.61 20.28
N GLU A 25 18.34 -5.94 20.40
CA GLU A 25 17.07 -6.67 20.58
C GLU A 25 16.01 -6.32 19.52
N MET A 26 16.48 -6.07 18.29
CA MET A 26 15.65 -5.74 17.15
C MET A 26 15.41 -6.96 16.26
N THR A 27 14.19 -7.06 15.73
CA THR A 27 13.81 -7.99 14.67
C THR A 27 13.38 -7.23 13.43
N GLU A 28 13.18 -7.95 12.33
CA GLU A 28 12.51 -7.38 11.16
C GLU A 28 11.14 -6.81 11.58
N GLY A 29 10.83 -5.58 11.16
CA GLY A 29 9.60 -4.88 11.55
C GLY A 29 9.64 -4.15 12.89
N SER A 30 10.75 -4.20 13.66
CA SER A 30 10.88 -3.40 14.89
C SER A 30 10.77 -1.90 14.62
N VAL A 31 10.09 -1.18 15.52
CA VAL A 31 9.95 0.27 15.43
C VAL A 31 11.22 0.95 15.92
N VAL A 32 11.69 1.95 15.16
CA VAL A 32 12.85 2.77 15.54
C VAL A 32 12.50 4.24 15.53
N LYS A 33 13.07 4.98 16.46
CA LYS A 33 13.12 6.43 16.43
C LYS A 33 14.38 6.87 15.70
N LEU A 34 14.20 7.75 14.72
CA LEU A 34 15.30 8.41 14.02
C LEU A 34 15.46 9.83 14.58
N LYS A 35 16.70 10.21 14.88
CA LYS A 35 17.06 11.58 15.27
C LYS A 35 18.30 12.02 14.49
N ILE A 36 18.27 13.24 13.95
CA ILE A 36 19.44 13.86 13.34
C ILE A 36 20.05 14.80 14.37
N GLU A 37 21.33 14.60 14.69
CA GLU A 37 22.12 15.50 15.53
C GLU A 37 23.38 15.94 14.78
N GLY A 38 23.35 17.17 14.27
CA GLY A 38 24.40 17.68 13.41
C GLY A 38 24.51 16.85 12.13
N ASN A 39 25.65 16.16 11.95
CA ASN A 39 25.91 15.27 10.82
C ASN A 39 25.77 13.78 11.19
N SER A 40 25.09 13.48 12.29
CA SER A 40 24.89 12.11 12.80
C SER A 40 23.42 11.72 12.69
N LEU A 41 23.17 10.52 12.16
CA LEU A 41 21.88 9.84 12.26
C LEU A 41 21.91 8.88 13.44
N ILE A 42 21.07 9.13 14.44
CA ILE A 42 20.90 8.29 15.62
C ILE A 42 19.64 7.46 15.42
N ILE A 43 19.80 6.14 15.51
CA ILE A 43 18.73 5.15 15.41
C ILE A 43 18.55 4.54 16.80
N THR A 44 17.36 4.66 17.37
CA THR A 44 17.05 4.15 18.71
C THR A 44 15.87 3.18 18.62
N PRO A 45 16.03 1.90 19.02
CA PRO A 45 14.90 0.98 19.14
C PRO A 45 13.81 1.57 20.03
N GLN A 46 12.55 1.33 19.71
CA GLN A 46 11.41 1.72 20.54
C GLN A 46 10.49 0.52 20.72
N GLU A 47 9.96 0.38 21.93
CA GLU A 47 8.78 -0.45 22.12
C GLU A 47 7.59 0.23 21.42
N PRO A 48 6.80 -0.51 20.63
CA PRO A 48 5.61 0.03 20.01
C PRO A 48 4.63 0.47 21.10
N LYS A 49 4.53 1.77 21.34
CA LYS A 49 3.48 2.33 22.20
C LYS A 49 2.17 2.26 21.42
N GLU A 50 1.13 1.68 22.03
CA GLU A 50 -0.23 1.75 21.49
C GLU A 50 -0.55 3.21 21.11
N GLY A 51 -0.93 3.43 19.85
CA GLY A 51 -1.32 4.74 19.33
C GLY A 51 -0.20 5.61 18.74
N GLN A 52 1.07 5.16 18.66
CA GLN A 52 2.09 5.90 17.92
C GLN A 52 1.86 5.82 16.40
N LYS A 53 1.52 6.95 15.76
CA LYS A 53 1.46 7.08 14.30
C LYS A 53 2.86 6.81 13.72
N ILE A 54 3.10 5.62 13.21
CA ILE A 54 4.28 5.31 12.38
C ILE A 54 4.05 5.99 11.04
N ASN A 55 5.01 6.80 10.60
CA ASN A 55 5.01 7.40 9.27
C ASN A 55 5.24 6.30 8.23
N MET A 56 4.18 5.55 7.93
CA MET A 56 4.15 4.62 6.82
C MET A 56 4.01 5.43 5.54
N THR A 57 4.85 5.10 4.56
CA THR A 57 4.69 5.58 3.19
C THR A 57 3.30 5.19 2.66
N GLY A 58 2.80 5.90 1.65
CA GLY A 58 1.51 5.57 1.02
C GLY A 58 1.45 4.12 0.51
N LEU A 59 2.60 3.56 0.11
CA LEU A 59 2.73 2.17 -0.31
C LEU A 59 2.65 1.18 0.86
N GLU A 60 3.25 1.49 2.00
CA GLU A 60 3.16 0.64 3.20
C GLU A 60 1.74 0.66 3.78
N LYS A 61 1.09 1.84 3.79
CA LYS A 61 -0.33 1.96 4.16
C LYS A 61 -1.22 1.11 3.24
N SER A 62 -0.98 1.15 1.93
CA SER A 62 -1.77 0.35 0.98
C SER A 62 -1.54 -1.16 1.14
N MET A 63 -0.30 -1.59 1.37
CA MET A 63 0.02 -2.99 1.66
C MET A 63 -0.62 -3.47 2.96
N GLN A 64 -0.66 -2.64 4.00
CA GLN A 64 -1.33 -3.00 5.26
C GLN A 64 -2.84 -3.15 5.08
N ILE A 65 -3.49 -2.22 4.38
CA ILE A 65 -4.92 -2.31 4.05
C ILE A 65 -5.19 -3.56 3.20
N MET A 66 -4.33 -3.87 2.23
CA MET A 66 -4.45 -5.11 1.44
C MET A 66 -4.34 -6.35 2.34
N LYS A 67 -3.39 -6.38 3.28
CA LYS A 67 -3.21 -7.50 4.22
C LYS A 67 -4.36 -7.66 5.21
N GLU A 68 -4.98 -6.55 5.62
CA GLU A 68 -6.17 -6.57 6.46
C GLU A 68 -7.38 -7.08 5.66
N ARG A 69 -7.52 -6.67 4.39
CA ARG A 69 -8.51 -7.21 3.46
C ARG A 69 -8.29 -8.68 3.14
N GLU A 70 -7.05 -9.15 3.00
CA GLU A 70 -6.76 -10.58 2.79
C GLU A 70 -7.41 -11.49 3.85
N LYS A 71 -7.56 -11.00 5.10
CA LYS A 71 -8.26 -11.73 6.16
C LYS A 71 -9.75 -11.94 5.87
N GLU A 72 -10.41 -11.01 5.18
CA GLU A 72 -11.81 -11.15 4.76
C GLU A 72 -12.00 -12.22 3.68
N PHE A 73 -10.94 -12.55 2.95
CA PHE A 73 -10.94 -13.55 1.89
C PHE A 73 -10.17 -14.82 2.27
N ALA A 74 -9.69 -14.91 3.51
CA ALA A 74 -8.97 -16.06 4.04
C ALA A 74 -9.89 -17.30 4.05
N GLY A 75 -9.89 -18.03 2.93
CA GLY A 75 -10.77 -19.17 2.68
C GLY A 75 -11.33 -19.24 1.27
N ASN A 76 -11.29 -18.13 0.51
CA ASN A 76 -11.67 -18.13 -0.90
C ASN A 76 -10.47 -18.55 -1.76
N SER A 77 -10.36 -19.87 -2.02
CA SER A 77 -9.27 -20.43 -2.81
C SER A 77 -9.16 -19.81 -4.19
N GLU A 78 -10.27 -19.40 -4.79
CA GLU A 78 -10.28 -18.75 -6.09
C GLU A 78 -9.72 -17.33 -6.00
N TYR A 79 -10.08 -16.54 -4.99
CA TYR A 79 -9.48 -15.21 -4.78
C TYR A 79 -7.97 -15.25 -4.62
N LEU A 80 -7.45 -16.22 -3.86
CA LEU A 80 -6.02 -16.37 -3.60
C LEU A 80 -5.19 -16.62 -4.87
N ARG A 81 -5.78 -17.25 -5.89
CA ARG A 81 -5.12 -17.44 -7.20
C ARG A 81 -4.79 -16.14 -7.89
N TRP A 82 -5.61 -15.11 -7.66
CA TRP A 82 -5.48 -13.77 -8.24
C TRP A 82 -4.69 -12.79 -7.34
N GLN A 83 -4.24 -13.21 -6.15
CA GLN A 83 -3.42 -12.39 -5.24
C GLN A 83 -1.92 -12.58 -5.47
N PRO A 84 -1.04 -11.66 -5.00
CA PRO A 84 0.41 -11.83 -5.11
C PRO A 84 0.89 -13.22 -4.64
N GLY A 85 1.54 -13.96 -5.55
CA GLY A 85 1.99 -15.34 -5.31
C GLY A 85 1.02 -16.43 -5.78
N GLY A 86 -0.20 -16.07 -6.18
CA GLY A 86 -1.14 -16.95 -6.86
C GLY A 86 -0.79 -17.19 -8.34
N ASP A 87 -1.32 -18.28 -8.91
CA ASP A 87 -1.05 -18.71 -10.29
C ASP A 87 -1.66 -17.80 -11.36
N MET A 88 -2.75 -17.09 -11.04
CA MET A 88 -3.42 -16.14 -11.94
C MET A 88 -2.91 -14.71 -11.78
N TYR A 89 -2.15 -14.41 -10.72
CA TYR A 89 -1.59 -13.07 -10.48
C TYR A 89 -0.70 -12.51 -11.60
N PRO A 90 0.15 -13.31 -12.29
CA PRO A 90 0.94 -12.81 -13.42
C PRO A 90 0.07 -12.18 -14.52
N ILE A 91 -1.15 -12.69 -14.73
CA ILE A 91 -2.09 -12.13 -15.71
C ILE A 91 -2.53 -10.73 -15.29
N LEU A 92 -2.91 -10.54 -14.01
CA LEU A 92 -3.25 -9.21 -13.49
C LEU A 92 -2.09 -8.24 -13.56
N LEU A 93 -0.87 -8.71 -13.27
CA LEU A 93 0.32 -7.88 -13.38
C LEU A 93 0.53 -7.44 -14.83
N GLU A 94 0.41 -8.35 -15.81
CA GLU A 94 0.53 -8.01 -17.23
C GLU A 94 -0.55 -7.00 -17.67
N LEU A 95 -1.81 -7.24 -17.29
CA LEU A 95 -2.94 -6.34 -17.59
C LEU A 95 -2.71 -4.95 -17.00
N SER A 96 -2.35 -4.88 -15.71
CA SER A 96 -2.02 -3.64 -15.03
C SER A 96 -0.86 -2.91 -15.72
N THR A 97 0.17 -3.62 -16.16
CA THR A 97 1.34 -3.03 -16.83
C THR A 97 0.96 -2.42 -18.19
N LYS A 98 -0.04 -2.97 -18.89
CA LYS A 98 -0.54 -2.42 -20.17
C LYS A 98 -1.49 -1.23 -19.99
N ILE A 99 -2.34 -1.27 -18.96
CA ILE A 99 -3.41 -0.29 -18.76
C ILE A 99 -2.91 0.93 -17.97
N THR A 100 -2.19 0.71 -16.87
CA THR A 100 -1.73 1.76 -15.93
C THR A 100 -0.97 2.92 -16.61
N PRO A 101 -0.08 2.71 -17.61
CA PRO A 101 0.62 3.80 -18.28
C PRO A 101 -0.29 4.87 -18.90
N LYS A 102 -1.49 4.49 -19.37
CA LYS A 102 -2.48 5.42 -19.94
C LYS A 102 -2.98 6.44 -18.90
N TYR A 103 -2.99 6.03 -17.64
CA TYR A 103 -3.59 6.75 -16.52
C TYR A 103 -2.55 7.36 -15.56
N MET A 104 -1.26 7.33 -15.90
CA MET A 104 -0.19 7.82 -15.02
C MET A 104 -0.35 9.27 -14.59
N LYS A 105 -0.92 10.13 -15.44
CA LYS A 105 -1.22 11.53 -15.07
C LYS A 105 -2.27 11.61 -13.97
N ALA A 106 -3.29 10.75 -14.00
CA ALA A 106 -4.31 10.67 -12.96
C ALA A 106 -3.70 10.15 -11.65
N PHE A 107 -2.79 9.17 -11.70
CA PHE A 107 -2.06 8.76 -10.49
C PHE A 107 -1.17 9.87 -9.90
N GLN A 108 -0.59 10.73 -10.74
CA GLN A 108 0.18 11.89 -10.27
C GLN A 108 -0.68 12.93 -9.55
N THR A 109 -1.98 13.06 -9.87
CA THR A 109 -2.86 13.97 -9.12
C THR A 109 -3.09 13.47 -7.70
N LEU A 110 -3.10 12.15 -7.49
CA LEU A 110 -3.19 11.53 -6.16
C LEU A 110 -1.92 11.66 -5.30
N GLN A 111 -0.82 12.21 -5.84
CA GLN A 111 0.38 12.52 -5.08
C GLN A 111 0.41 13.99 -4.59
N LYS A 112 -0.59 14.78 -4.98
CA LYS A 112 -0.63 16.20 -4.62
C LYS A 112 -1.01 16.39 -3.15
N PRO A 113 -0.49 17.43 -2.47
CA PRO A 113 -0.76 17.68 -1.05
C PRO A 113 -2.26 17.79 -0.73
N GLU A 114 -3.05 18.35 -1.65
CA GLU A 114 -4.48 18.54 -1.45
C GLU A 114 -5.22 17.20 -1.28
N TYR A 115 -4.96 16.24 -2.19
CA TYR A 115 -5.54 14.91 -2.09
C TYR A 115 -5.09 14.18 -0.81
N LEU A 116 -3.79 14.23 -0.50
CA LEU A 116 -3.24 13.55 0.67
C LEU A 116 -3.82 14.12 1.97
N SER A 117 -3.98 15.43 2.06
CA SER A 117 -4.60 16.09 3.21
C SER A 117 -6.07 15.70 3.39
N GLU A 118 -6.84 15.61 2.30
CA GLU A 118 -8.25 15.17 2.38
C GLU A 118 -8.34 13.68 2.76
N LEU A 119 -7.45 12.84 2.24
CA LEU A 119 -7.40 11.42 2.56
C LEU A 119 -7.05 11.19 4.04
N ASP A 120 -6.10 11.96 4.58
CA ASP A 120 -5.76 11.90 6.01
C ASP A 120 -6.97 12.32 6.88
N ALA A 121 -7.74 13.33 6.47
CA ALA A 121 -8.96 13.72 7.19
C ALA A 121 -10.03 12.61 7.20
N ILE A 122 -10.23 11.91 6.07
CA ILE A 122 -11.11 10.74 6.00
C ILE A 122 -10.59 9.63 6.90
N ALA A 123 -9.28 9.34 6.86
CA ALA A 123 -8.68 8.31 7.69
C ALA A 123 -8.79 8.61 9.19
N GLU A 124 -8.78 9.88 9.60
CA GLU A 124 -8.99 10.30 10.98
C GLU A 124 -10.46 10.16 11.42
N GLN A 125 -11.41 10.47 10.54
CA GLN A 125 -12.84 10.27 10.82
C GLN A 125 -13.21 8.79 11.01
N HIS A 126 -12.45 7.89 10.40
CA HIS A 126 -12.64 6.44 10.44
C HIS A 126 -11.51 5.72 11.19
N ALA A 127 -10.86 6.40 12.16
CA ALA A 127 -9.65 5.91 12.83
C ALA A 127 -9.79 4.50 13.43
N ASP A 128 -10.99 4.14 13.91
CA ASP A 128 -11.28 2.86 14.56
C ASP A 128 -11.68 1.74 13.58
N ASP A 129 -12.07 2.07 12.35
CA ASP A 129 -12.49 1.08 11.34
C ASP A 129 -12.30 1.61 9.90
N LYS A 130 -11.10 1.36 9.38
CA LYS A 130 -10.69 1.66 8.00
C LYS A 130 -11.13 0.58 7.00
N THR A 131 -11.86 -0.43 7.47
CA THR A 131 -12.52 -1.44 6.64
C THR A 131 -14.01 -1.17 6.49
N SER A 132 -14.55 -0.19 7.22
CA SER A 132 -15.95 0.19 7.14
C SER A 132 -16.37 0.60 5.72
N GLU A 133 -17.59 0.24 5.34
CA GLU A 133 -18.19 0.67 4.08
C GLU A 133 -18.17 2.21 3.93
N GLY A 134 -18.27 2.94 5.06
CA GLY A 134 -18.18 4.39 5.10
C GLY A 134 -16.81 4.91 4.67
N PHE A 135 -15.74 4.33 5.20
CA PHE A 135 -14.37 4.69 4.81
C PHE A 135 -14.10 4.35 3.34
N GLU A 136 -14.53 3.17 2.89
CA GLU A 136 -14.35 2.75 1.50
C GLU A 136 -15.07 3.68 0.53
N LYS A 137 -16.33 4.02 0.82
CA LYS A 137 -17.11 4.95 0.00
C LYS A 137 -16.46 6.33 -0.03
N ALA A 138 -16.11 6.90 1.12
CA ALA A 138 -15.49 8.23 1.21
C ALA A 138 -14.15 8.28 0.46
N SER A 139 -13.34 7.22 0.58
CA SER A 139 -12.05 7.13 -0.12
C SER A 139 -12.22 7.04 -1.64
N LYS A 140 -13.23 6.29 -2.12
CA LYS A 140 -13.55 6.20 -3.56
C LYS A 140 -14.09 7.52 -4.10
N ASP A 141 -15.00 8.16 -3.38
CA ASP A 141 -15.55 9.47 -3.76
C ASP A 141 -14.43 10.52 -3.85
N LEU A 142 -13.48 10.51 -2.92
CA LEU A 142 -12.31 11.38 -2.95
C LEU A 142 -11.39 11.06 -4.14
N LEU A 143 -11.14 9.79 -4.42
CA LEU A 143 -10.32 9.36 -5.56
C LEU A 143 -10.94 9.87 -6.88
N LEU A 144 -12.25 9.68 -7.08
CA LEU A 144 -12.94 10.14 -8.29
C LEU A 144 -13.08 11.66 -8.37
N LYS A 145 -13.14 12.36 -7.23
CA LYS A 145 -13.08 13.83 -7.19
C LYS A 145 -11.77 14.37 -7.76
N HIS A 146 -10.63 13.72 -7.46
CA HIS A 146 -9.29 14.20 -7.84
C HIS A 146 -8.73 13.55 -9.11
N ALA A 147 -9.25 12.39 -9.50
CA ALA A 147 -8.77 11.58 -10.61
C ALA A 147 -9.93 10.80 -11.26
N PRO A 148 -10.93 11.49 -11.85
CA PRO A 148 -12.11 10.86 -12.42
C PRO A 148 -11.78 9.86 -13.54
N GLU A 149 -10.67 10.05 -14.24
CA GLU A 149 -10.19 9.15 -15.30
C GLU A 149 -9.85 7.75 -14.78
N LEU A 150 -9.57 7.61 -13.48
CA LEU A 150 -9.32 6.30 -12.89
C LEU A 150 -10.58 5.42 -12.90
N LEU A 151 -11.78 5.99 -12.94
CA LEU A 151 -13.00 5.20 -13.13
C LEU A 151 -12.92 4.34 -14.39
N GLU A 152 -12.43 4.93 -15.48
CA GLU A 152 -12.32 4.23 -16.76
C GLU A 152 -11.19 3.20 -16.74
N MET A 153 -10.09 3.49 -16.02
CA MET A 153 -9.05 2.51 -15.75
C MET A 153 -9.60 1.28 -15.02
N TYR A 154 -10.41 1.47 -13.97
CA TYR A 154 -10.99 0.36 -13.22
C TYR A 154 -11.94 -0.48 -14.09
N LYS A 155 -12.71 0.15 -14.98
CA LYS A 155 -13.52 -0.58 -15.97
C LYS A 155 -12.67 -1.38 -16.95
N GLU A 156 -11.60 -0.78 -17.51
CA GLU A 156 -10.68 -1.48 -18.42
C GLU A 156 -10.03 -2.70 -17.74
N ILE A 157 -9.60 -2.56 -16.48
CA ILE A 157 -9.00 -3.67 -15.72
C ILE A 157 -10.06 -4.73 -15.41
N ALA A 158 -11.28 -4.34 -15.02
CA ALA A 158 -12.36 -5.28 -14.73
C ALA A 158 -12.77 -6.08 -15.97
N GLU A 159 -12.86 -5.44 -17.14
CA GLU A 159 -13.15 -6.10 -18.41
C GLU A 159 -12.03 -7.06 -18.80
N ALA A 160 -10.77 -6.63 -18.72
CA ALA A 160 -9.65 -7.50 -19.03
C ALA A 160 -9.51 -8.68 -18.05
N ALA A 161 -9.81 -8.47 -16.76
CA ALA A 161 -9.86 -9.55 -15.77
C ALA A 161 -11.00 -10.54 -16.06
N ARG A 162 -12.16 -10.05 -16.54
CA ARG A 162 -13.27 -10.90 -17.00
C ARG A 162 -12.87 -11.77 -18.18
N GLU A 163 -12.21 -11.19 -19.18
CA GLU A 163 -11.69 -11.92 -20.34
C GLU A 163 -10.64 -12.96 -19.95
N ALA A 164 -9.83 -12.66 -18.92
CA ALA A 164 -8.86 -13.58 -18.33
C ALA A 164 -9.49 -14.71 -17.49
N GLY A 165 -10.82 -14.70 -17.30
CA GLY A 165 -11.55 -15.73 -16.56
C GLY A 165 -11.67 -15.49 -15.07
N MET A 166 -11.49 -14.26 -14.59
CA MET A 166 -11.77 -13.93 -13.19
C MET A 166 -13.29 -14.06 -12.93
N PRO A 167 -13.71 -14.74 -11.84
CA PRO A 167 -15.11 -14.84 -11.48
C PRO A 167 -15.78 -13.47 -11.28
N GLU A 168 -17.00 -13.31 -11.79
CA GLU A 168 -17.74 -12.04 -11.74
C GLU A 168 -17.92 -11.51 -10.31
N GLU A 169 -18.11 -12.39 -9.33
CA GLU A 169 -18.23 -11.99 -7.92
C GLU A 169 -16.92 -11.41 -7.37
N LEU A 170 -15.76 -11.89 -7.84
CA LEU A 170 -14.47 -11.31 -7.49
C LEU A 170 -14.24 -9.98 -8.22
N ILE A 171 -14.68 -9.87 -9.48
CA ILE A 171 -14.60 -8.62 -10.24
C ILE A 171 -15.43 -7.54 -9.55
N LYS A 172 -16.69 -7.83 -9.22
CA LYS A 172 -17.56 -6.90 -8.48
C LYS A 172 -16.96 -6.49 -7.15
N LYS A 173 -16.38 -7.43 -6.40
CA LYS A 173 -15.81 -7.10 -5.08
C LYS A 173 -14.47 -6.34 -5.17
N THR A 174 -13.70 -6.53 -6.24
CA THR A 174 -12.36 -5.93 -6.41
C THR A 174 -12.41 -4.58 -7.13
N TYR A 175 -13.33 -4.42 -8.09
CA TYR A 175 -13.39 -3.28 -9.00
C TYR A 175 -14.73 -2.52 -8.93
N ASN A 176 -15.54 -2.70 -7.87
CA ASN A 176 -16.74 -1.88 -7.68
C ASN A 176 -16.35 -0.41 -7.51
N PHE A 177 -16.65 0.39 -8.53
CA PHE A 177 -16.63 1.85 -8.50
C PHE A 177 -18.00 2.37 -8.96
#